data_AF-A0A832UJH5-F1
#
_entry.id   AF-A0A832UJH5-F1
#
_cell.length_a   1.000
_cell.length_b   1.000
_cell.length_c   1.000
_cell.angle_alpha   90.00
_cell.angle_beta   90.00
_cell.angle_gamma   90.00
#
_symmetry.space_group_name_H-M   'P 1'
#
loop_
_entity.id
_entity.type
_entity.pdbx_description
1 polymer ?
#
loop_
_entity_poly.entity_id
_entity_poly.type
_entity_poly.pdbx_seq_one_letter_code
_entity_poly.pdbx_strand_id
1 'polypeptide(L)'
;MSLLMAIFKMTCKDVYPLISEEMDHTISFSRRVRLKMPLAICNLCQAYIRQLQTLRNLARNLGKENSQAIEKKTLSPDTKEKIQKYIKEKN
;
A
#
# COMPACT_ATOMS: atom_id res chain seq x y z
N MET A 1 -15.44 -23.78 -7.62
CA MET A 1 -14.86 -22.51 -7.13
C MET A 1 -15.22 -22.21 -5.66
N SER A 2 -16.46 -22.45 -5.21
CA SER A 2 -16.94 -22.10 -3.86
C SER A 2 -16.32 -22.93 -2.70
N LEU A 3 -15.96 -24.20 -2.95
CA LEU A 3 -15.50 -25.12 -1.90
C LEU A 3 -14.11 -24.79 -1.33
N LEU A 4 -13.19 -24.28 -2.16
CA LEU A 4 -11.81 -23.96 -1.76
C LEU A 4 -11.72 -22.69 -0.90
N MET A 5 -12.67 -21.76 -1.06
CA MET A 5 -12.78 -20.56 -0.21
C MET A 5 -13.38 -20.84 1.17
N ALA A 6 -14.08 -21.97 1.35
CA ALA A 6 -14.61 -22.35 2.65
C ALA A 6 -13.51 -22.91 3.59
N ILE A 7 -12.44 -23.47 3.02
CA ILE A 7 -11.30 -24.04 3.77
C ILE A 7 -10.36 -22.94 4.28
N PHE A 8 -10.26 -21.83 3.54
CA PHE A 8 -9.47 -20.66 3.91
C PHE A 8 -10.41 -19.52 4.28
N LYS A 9 -10.54 -19.22 5.57
CA LYS A 9 -11.42 -18.21 6.20
C LYS A 9 -11.24 -16.74 5.72
N MET A 10 -10.75 -16.50 4.50
CA MET A 10 -10.65 -15.20 3.84
C MET A 10 -11.26 -15.27 2.46
N THR A 11 -12.30 -14.47 2.25
CA THR A 11 -12.89 -14.25 0.93
C THR A 11 -12.13 -13.16 0.19
N CYS A 12 -12.31 -13.02 -1.14
CA CYS A 12 -11.71 -11.90 -1.89
C CYS A 12 -12.06 -10.53 -1.29
N LYS A 13 -13.24 -10.39 -0.67
CA LYS A 13 -13.68 -9.14 -0.01
C LYS A 13 -12.80 -8.77 1.18
N ASP A 14 -12.23 -9.76 1.87
CA ASP A 14 -11.32 -9.54 3.00
C ASP A 14 -9.89 -9.26 2.53
N VAL A 15 -9.54 -9.75 1.33
CA VAL A 15 -8.20 -9.62 0.74
C VAL A 15 -7.99 -8.23 0.14
N TYR A 16 -8.98 -7.66 -0.56
CA TYR A 16 -8.81 -6.36 -1.23
C TYR A 16 -8.40 -5.21 -0.29
N PRO A 17 -9.03 -5.02 0.88
CA PRO A 17 -8.62 -3.98 1.83
C PRO A 17 -7.19 -4.21 2.33
N LEU A 18 -6.80 -5.47 2.56
CA LEU A 18 -5.47 -5.81 3.03
C LEU A 18 -4.39 -5.59 1.95
N ILE A 19 -4.72 -5.81 0.67
CA ILE A 19 -3.84 -5.44 -0.45
C ILE A 19 -3.66 -3.92 -0.50
N SER A 20 -4.75 -3.16 -0.37
CA SER A 20 -4.68 -1.69 -0.34
C SER A 20 -3.86 -1.18 0.85
N GLU A 21 -4.08 -1.78 2.03
CA GLU A 21 -3.33 -1.47 3.25
C GLU A 21 -1.81 -1.68 3.05
N GLU A 22 -1.40 -2.77 2.40
CA GLU A 22 0.02 -3.01 2.06
C GLU A 22 0.59 -1.95 1.10
N MET A 23 -0.24 -1.38 0.23
CA MET A 23 0.21 -0.33 -0.67
C MET A 23 0.47 0.98 0.10
N ASP A 24 -0.34 1.31 1.09
CA ASP A 24 -0.21 2.59 1.80
C ASP A 24 0.84 2.54 2.91
N HIS A 25 0.90 1.44 3.68
CA HIS A 25 1.89 1.28 4.75
C HIS A 25 2.41 -0.15 4.86
N THR A 26 3.50 -0.32 5.62
CA THR A 26 4.04 -1.64 5.91
C THR A 26 3.11 -2.38 6.86
N ILE A 27 2.45 -3.43 6.37
CA ILE A 27 1.66 -4.34 7.21
C ILE A 27 2.57 -5.29 8.01
N SER A 28 2.06 -5.78 9.14
CA SER A 28 2.77 -6.77 9.97
C SER A 28 3.04 -8.07 9.22
N PHE A 29 4.13 -8.77 9.59
CA PHE A 29 4.56 -10.00 8.92
C PHE A 29 3.47 -11.08 8.88
N SER A 30 2.72 -11.24 9.97
CA SER A 30 1.60 -12.18 10.05
C SER A 30 0.49 -11.88 9.04
N ARG A 31 0.17 -10.60 8.82
CA ARG A 31 -0.80 -10.17 7.80
C ARG A 31 -0.29 -10.42 6.39
N ARG A 32 1.01 -10.19 6.14
CA ARG A 32 1.62 -10.47 4.84
C ARG A 32 1.58 -11.96 4.49
N VAL A 33 1.84 -12.85 5.45
CA VAL A 33 1.73 -14.32 5.23
C VAL A 33 0.28 -14.70 4.94
N ARG A 34 -0.69 -14.16 5.68
CA ARG A 34 -2.13 -14.38 5.43
C ARG A 34 -2.57 -13.90 4.05
N LEU A 35 -1.94 -12.87 3.50
CA LEU A 35 -2.21 -12.36 2.15
C LEU A 35 -1.69 -13.31 1.05
N LYS A 36 -0.50 -13.92 1.23
CA LYS A 36 0.14 -14.76 0.20
C LYS A 36 -0.70 -15.99 -0.20
N MET A 37 -1.43 -16.57 0.75
CA MET A 37 -2.23 -17.77 0.52
C MET A 37 -3.38 -17.58 -0.49
N PRO A 38 -4.32 -16.62 -0.29
CA PRO A 38 -5.36 -16.35 -1.27
C PRO A 38 -4.82 -15.82 -2.60
N LEU A 39 -3.69 -15.10 -2.61
CA LEU A 39 -3.05 -14.69 -3.87
C LEU A 39 -2.50 -15.85 -4.69
N ALA A 40 -2.08 -16.94 -4.05
CA ALA A 40 -1.57 -18.13 -4.73
C ALA A 40 -2.70 -18.96 -5.36
N ILE A 41 -3.91 -18.91 -4.79
CA ILE A 41 -5.03 -19.78 -5.17
C ILE A 41 -6.09 -19.03 -5.99
N CYS A 42 -6.18 -17.70 -5.86
CA CYS A 42 -7.18 -16.88 -6.54
C CYS A 42 -6.56 -16.01 -7.63
N ASN A 43 -6.84 -16.37 -8.89
CA ASN A 43 -6.41 -15.61 -10.07
C ASN A 43 -6.92 -14.17 -10.07
N LEU A 44 -8.12 -13.91 -9.53
CA LEU A 44 -8.69 -12.57 -9.48
C LEU A 44 -7.92 -11.67 -8.49
N CYS A 45 -7.60 -12.17 -7.29
CA CYS A 45 -6.77 -11.44 -6.33
C CYS A 45 -5.36 -11.17 -6.90
N GLN A 46 -4.82 -12.12 -7.65
CA GLN A 46 -3.54 -11.96 -8.33
C GLN A 46 -3.59 -10.90 -9.44
N ALA A 47 -4.67 -10.86 -10.23
CA ALA A 47 -4.86 -9.81 -11.24
C ALA A 47 -5.00 -8.42 -10.59
N TYR A 48 -5.78 -8.33 -9.51
CA TYR A 48 -6.01 -7.08 -8.79
C TYR A 48 -4.72 -6.49 -8.20
N ILE A 49 -3.88 -7.28 -7.53
CA ILE A 49 -2.62 -6.77 -6.98
C ILE A 49 -1.69 -6.28 -8.10
N ARG A 50 -1.64 -6.97 -9.25
CA ARG A 50 -0.82 -6.57 -10.39
C ARG A 50 -1.28 -5.23 -10.95
N GLN A 51 -2.59 -5.03 -11.09
CA GLN A 51 -3.17 -3.75 -11.53
C GLN A 51 -2.80 -2.61 -10.58
N LEU A 52 -2.95 -2.81 -9.26
CA LEU A 52 -2.58 -1.80 -8.27
C LEU A 52 -1.08 -1.48 -8.29
N GLN A 53 -0.22 -2.49 -8.42
CA GLN A 53 1.22 -2.30 -8.52
C GLN A 53 1.60 -1.51 -9.78
N THR A 54 0.97 -1.81 -10.92
CA THR A 54 1.15 -1.05 -12.15
C THR A 54 0.73 0.40 -11.96
N LEU A 55 -0.45 0.65 -11.39
CA LEU A 55 -0.93 2.02 -11.14
C LEU A 55 0.01 2.78 -10.21
N ARG A 56 0.46 2.15 -9.12
CA ARG A 56 1.42 2.73 -8.18
C ARG A 56 2.76 3.07 -8.83
N ASN A 57 3.27 2.19 -9.69
CA ASN A 57 4.52 2.42 -10.40
C ASN A 57 4.39 3.54 -11.43
N LEU A 58 3.30 3.57 -12.20
CA LEU A 58 3.00 4.66 -13.13
C LEU A 58 2.88 6.00 -12.40
N ALA A 59 2.10 6.06 -11.32
CA ALA A 59 1.95 7.27 -10.51
C ALA A 59 3.29 7.77 -9.95
N ARG A 60 4.16 6.85 -9.49
CA ARG A 60 5.50 7.21 -9.00
C ARG A 60 6.43 7.67 -10.13
N ASN A 61 6.38 7.04 -11.29
CA ASN A 61 7.25 7.39 -12.42
C ASN A 61 6.83 8.74 -13.03
N LEU A 62 5.54 8.95 -13.29
CA LEU A 62 5.00 10.24 -13.72
C LEU A 62 5.27 11.33 -12.68
N GLY A 63 5.16 11.01 -11.39
CA GLY A 63 5.54 11.91 -10.32
C GLY A 63 7.02 12.30 -10.38
N LYS A 64 7.93 11.36 -10.66
CA LYS A 64 9.37 11.63 -10.78
C LYS A 64 9.73 12.43 -12.03
N GLU A 65 9.09 12.14 -13.16
CA GLU A 65 9.27 12.89 -14.41
C GLU A 65 8.80 14.35 -14.23
N ASN A 66 7.64 14.56 -13.59
CA ASN A 66 7.19 15.89 -13.19
C ASN A 66 8.03 16.49 -12.04
N SER A 67 8.73 15.69 -11.22
CA SER A 67 9.60 16.18 -10.13
C SER A 67 10.90 16.82 -10.63
N GLN A 68 11.26 16.66 -11.91
CA GLN A 68 12.34 17.46 -12.50
C GLN A 68 11.86 18.90 -12.78
N ALA A 69 10.56 19.11 -12.98
CA ALA A 69 9.94 20.42 -13.16
C ALA A 69 9.40 21.02 -11.84
N ILE A 70 9.05 20.19 -10.86
CA ILE A 70 8.71 20.64 -9.51
C ILE A 70 10.04 20.78 -8.76
N GLU A 71 10.55 22.01 -8.62
CA GLU A 71 11.62 22.33 -7.67
C GLU A 71 11.40 21.51 -6.40
N LYS A 72 12.44 20.80 -5.92
CA LYS A 72 12.42 20.11 -4.62
C LYS A 72 12.19 21.15 -3.53
N LYS A 73 10.95 21.58 -3.33
CA LYS A 73 10.49 22.46 -2.25
C LYS A 73 10.57 21.64 -0.98
N THR A 74 11.77 21.59 -0.44
CA THR A 74 12.02 21.15 0.91
C THR A 74 11.32 22.14 1.83
N LEU A 75 10.65 21.65 2.87
CA LEU A 75 10.10 22.53 3.89
C LEU A 75 11.21 23.44 4.43
N SER A 76 10.89 24.72 4.63
CA SER A 76 11.78 25.62 5.36
C SER A 76 12.17 24.97 6.70
N PRO A 77 13.44 25.06 7.13
CA PRO A 77 13.91 24.45 8.37
C PRO A 77 13.05 24.84 9.59
N ASP A 78 12.59 26.09 9.68
CA ASP A 78 11.70 26.58 10.74
C ASP A 78 10.34 25.85 10.76
N THR A 79 9.74 25.64 9.58
CA THR A 79 8.44 24.94 9.47
C THR A 79 8.59 23.47 9.83
N LYS A 80 9.72 22.85 9.45
CA LYS A 80 10.02 21.46 9.79
C LYS A 80 10.16 21.26 11.31
N GLU A 81 10.86 22.15 12.00
CA GLU A 81 11.02 22.10 13.46
C GLU A 81 9.69 22.26 14.19
N LYS A 82 8.85 23.20 13.76
CA LYS A 82 7.49 23.41 14.33
C LYS A 82 6.65 22.14 14.23
N ILE A 83 6.63 21.52 13.05
CA ILE A 83 5.87 20.27 12.82
C ILE A 83 6.42 19.14 13.70
N GLN A 84 7.74 19.00 13.80
CA GLN A 84 8.37 17.96 14.62
C GLN A 84 8.06 18.13 16.12
N LYS A 85 8.07 19.37 16.63
CA LYS A 85 7.73 19.68 18.02
C LYS A 85 6.26 19.32 18.31
N TYR A 86 5.35 19.71 17.43
CA TYR A 86 3.92 19.41 17.58
C TYR A 86 3.64 17.89 17.59
N ILE A 87 4.32 17.12 16.72
CA ILE A 87 4.16 15.65 16.69
C ILE A 87 4.71 14.99 17.96
N LYS A 88 5.80 15.53 18.54
CA LYS A 88 6.37 15.03 19.80
C LYS A 88 5.51 15.35 21.03
N GLU A 89 4.83 16.49 21.04
CA GLU A 89 3.98 16.89 22.18
C GLU A 89 2.63 16.15 22.22
N LYS A 90 2.23 15.50 21.11
CA LYS A 90 0.94 14.84 20.95
C LYS A 90 1.01 13.30 20.93
N ASN A 91 2.21 12.72 20.94
CA ASN A 91 2.47 11.29 21.17
C ASN A 91 2.86 11.08 22.64
#